data_AF-A0A9E5NP40-F1
#
_entry.id   AF-A0A9E5NP40-F1
#
_cell.length_a   1.000
_cell.length_b   1.000
_cell.length_c   1.000
_cell.angle_alpha   90.00
_cell.angle_beta   90.00
_cell.angle_gamma   90.00
#
_symmetry.space_group_name_H-M   'P 1'
#
loop_
_entity.id
_entity.type
_entity.pdbx_description
1 polymer ?
#
loop_
_entity_poly.entity_id
_entity_poly.type
_entity_poly.pdbx_seq_one_letter_code
_entity_poly.pdbx_strand_id
1 'polypeptide(L)' 'EAVVFSERFACPTCGYSLAELEPRQFSFNSPYGACPDCGGLGERRVVSPDLVLGDPQLTLLEGVVLPWGEPKGYVRHVV' A
#
# COMPACT_ATOMS: atom_id res chain seq x y z
N GLU A 1 20.68 25.06 35.40
CA GLU A 1 19.66 24.41 34.55
C GLU A 1 19.70 22.91 34.83
N ALA A 2 18.56 22.23 34.94
CA ALA A 2 18.53 20.80 35.23
C ALA A 2 18.60 20.00 33.93
N VAL A 3 19.54 19.05 33.84
CA VAL A 3 19.68 18.15 32.68
C VAL A 3 18.94 16.85 32.96
N VAL A 4 18.04 16.46 32.05
CA VAL A 4 17.27 15.22 32.14
C VAL A 4 18.02 14.10 31.44
N PHE A 5 18.18 12.96 32.11
CA PHE A 5 18.82 11.76 31.57
C PHE A 5 17.81 10.61 31.52
N SER A 6 18.07 9.63 30.64
CA SER A 6 17.25 8.43 30.47
C SER A 6 18.16 7.20 30.34
N GLU A 7 17.83 6.12 31.05
CA GLU A 7 18.48 4.80 30.90
C GLU A 7 17.91 3.98 29.73
N ARG A 8 16.83 4.46 29.10
CA ARG A 8 16.18 3.83 27.95
C ARG A 8 16.39 4.67 26.69
N PHE A 9 16.22 4.06 25.52
CA PHE A 9 16.21 4.72 24.21
C PHE A 9 14.93 5.56 23.99
N ALA A 10 14.69 6.52 24.88
CA ALA A 10 13.51 7.38 24.90
C ALA A 10 13.86 8.82 24.53
N CYS A 11 13.01 9.45 23.71
CA CYS A 11 13.12 10.84 23.34
C CYS A 11 12.61 11.74 24.49
N PRO A 12 13.44 12.64 25.05
CA PRO A 12 13.01 13.52 26.15
C PRO A 12 11.98 14.58 25.74
N THR A 13 11.82 14.83 24.43
CA THR A 13 10.91 15.86 23.90
C THR A 13 9.49 15.33 23.68
N CYS A 14 9.34 14.09 23.19
CA CYS A 14 8.05 13.53 22.79
C CYS A 14 7.67 12.23 23.52
N GLY A 15 8.55 11.69 24.37
CA GLY A 15 8.29 10.48 25.15
C GLY A 15 8.29 9.18 24.35
N TYR A 16 8.57 9.22 23.04
CA TYR A 16 8.69 8.01 22.23
C TYR A 16 9.89 7.19 22.69
N SER A 17 9.67 5.89 22.94
CA SER A 17 10.72 4.95 23.36
C SER A 17 10.90 3.86 22.32
N LEU A 18 12.13 3.66 21.89
CA LEU A 18 12.52 2.50 21.11
C LEU A 18 12.68 1.28 22.04
N ALA A 19 12.49 0.09 21.45
CA ALA A 19 12.91 -1.16 22.09
C ALA A 19 14.44 -1.29 22.04
N GLU A 20 14.99 -2.26 22.78
CA GLU A 20 16.39 -2.65 22.69
C GLU A 20 16.77 -2.91 21.23
N LEU A 21 17.92 -2.38 20.77
CA LEU A 21 18.35 -2.53 19.39
C LEU A 21 18.90 -3.93 19.14
N GLU A 22 18.21 -4.70 18.30
CA GLU A 22 18.59 -6.06 17.96
C GLU A 22 18.65 -6.24 16.44
N PRO A 23 19.57 -7.05 15.89
CA PRO A 23 19.70 -7.25 14.44
C PRO A 23 18.39 -7.66 13.73
N ARG A 24 17.52 -8.40 14.41
CA ARG A 24 16.22 -8.85 13.86
C ARG A 24 15.25 -7.71 13.55
N GLN A 25 15.37 -6.57 14.21
CA GLN A 25 14.54 -5.38 13.94
C GLN A 25 14.90 -4.72 12.60
N PHE A 26 16.07 -5.02 12.05
CA PHE A 26 16.51 -4.53 10.75
C PHE A 26 16.32 -5.57 9.64
N SER A 27 15.74 -6.73 9.97
CA SER A 27 15.47 -7.79 9.00
C SER A 27 14.04 -7.70 8.50
N PHE A 28 13.87 -7.38 7.22
CA PHE A 28 12.56 -7.42 6.55
C PHE A 28 11.99 -8.86 6.44
N ASN A 29 12.82 -9.88 6.65
CA ASN A 29 12.39 -11.28 6.73
C ASN A 29 11.94 -11.69 8.15
N SER A 30 12.00 -10.78 9.12
CA SER A 30 11.55 -11.02 10.49
C SER A 30 10.30 -10.23 10.78
N PRO A 31 9.29 -10.78 11.47
CA PRO A 31 8.09 -10.01 11.85
C PRO A 31 8.41 -8.82 12.75
N TYR A 32 9.58 -8.81 13.42
CA TYR A 32 10.03 -7.71 14.27
C TYR A 32 10.54 -6.50 13.47
N GLY A 33 11.05 -6.71 12.25
CA GLY A 33 11.60 -5.65 11.39
C GLY A 33 10.81 -5.43 10.10
N ALA A 34 9.91 -6.34 9.76
CA ALA A 34 9.06 -6.25 8.58
C ALA A 34 8.07 -5.09 8.73
N CYS A 35 7.94 -4.30 7.67
CA CYS A 35 6.89 -3.29 7.57
C CYS A 35 5.51 -3.99 7.66
N PRO A 36 4.61 -3.61 8.60
CA PRO A 36 3.33 -4.29 8.80
C PRO A 36 2.40 -4.16 7.60
N ASP A 37 2.63 -3.14 6.79
CA ASP A 37 1.83 -2.77 5.65
C ASP A 37 2.07 -3.68 4.43
N CYS A 38 3.34 -4.02 4.16
CA CYS A 38 3.72 -4.85 3.01
C CYS A 38 4.34 -6.20 3.43
N GLY A 39 4.36 -6.51 4.73
CA GLY A 39 4.96 -7.73 5.26
C GLY A 39 6.47 -7.84 4.99
N GLY A 40 7.16 -6.70 4.81
CA GLY A 40 8.59 -6.68 4.47
C GLY A 40 8.91 -6.86 2.98
N LEU A 41 7.90 -6.96 2.10
CA LEU A 41 8.13 -7.10 0.64
C LEU A 41 8.61 -5.81 -0.03
N GLY A 42 8.24 -4.64 0.52
CA GLY A 42 8.55 -3.33 -0.07
C GLY A 42 7.64 -2.90 -1.23
N GLU A 43 6.73 -3.78 -1.67
CA GLU A 43 5.77 -3.50 -2.74
C GLU A 43 4.35 -3.98 -2.38
N ARG A 44 3.36 -3.48 -3.11
CA ARG A 44 1.95 -3.91 -3.02
C ARG A 44 1.39 -4.10 -4.41
N ARG A 45 0.60 -5.15 -4.59
CA ARG A 45 -0.12 -5.39 -5.84
C ARG A 45 -1.37 -4.52 -5.87
N VAL A 46 -1.39 -3.59 -6.82
CA VAL A 46 -2.52 -2.69 -7.05
C VAL A 46 -3.00 -2.85 -8.48
N VAL A 47 -4.29 -2.56 -8.71
CA VAL A 47 -4.86 -2.58 -10.06
C VAL A 47 -4.28 -1.41 -10.85
N SER A 48 -3.72 -1.69 -12.04
CA SER A 48 -3.27 -0.66 -12.96
C SER A 48 -4.46 -0.18 -13.81
N PRO A 49 -4.77 1.12 -13.83
CA PRO A 49 -5.82 1.67 -14.70
C PRO A 49 -5.60 1.36 -16.18
N ASP A 50 -4.33 1.37 -16.63
CA ASP A 50 -3.97 1.11 -18.03
C ASP A 50 -4.20 -0.36 -18.43
N LEU A 51 -4.24 -1.27 -17.45
CA LEU A 51 -4.56 -2.69 -17.69
C LEU A 51 -6.05 -2.99 -17.52
N VAL A 52 -6.83 -2.04 -16.98
CA VAL A 52 -8.28 -2.14 -16.85
C VAL A 52 -8.98 -1.68 -18.12
N LEU A 53 -8.39 -0.71 -18.81
CA LEU A 53 -8.91 -0.19 -20.08
C LEU A 53 -8.37 -1.00 -21.25
N GLY A 54 -9.25 -1.30 -22.22
CA GLY A 54 -8.90 -1.91 -23.49
C GLY A 54 -8.38 -0.86 -24.48
N ASP A 55 -8.79 -0.98 -25.74
CA ASP A 55 -8.45 0.02 -26.76
C ASP A 55 -9.08 1.39 -26.41
N PRO A 56 -8.28 2.46 -26.22
CA PRO A 56 -8.78 3.80 -25.91
C PRO A 56 -9.68 4.42 -26.98
N GLN A 57 -9.74 3.84 -28.19
CA GLN A 57 -10.67 4.27 -29.23
C GLN A 57 -12.10 3.76 -29.00
N LEU A 58 -12.28 2.76 -28.13
CA LEU A 58 -13.59 2.24 -27.79
C LEU A 58 -14.31 3.14 -26.79
N THR A 59 -15.60 3.32 -27.02
CA THR A 59 -16.50 3.96 -26.06
C THR A 59 -16.82 3.02 -24.90
N LEU A 60 -17.45 3.59 -23.86
CA LEU A 60 -18.00 2.79 -22.76
C LEU A 60 -19.04 1.75 -23.24
N LEU A 61 -19.83 2.09 -24.26
CA LEU A 61 -20.87 1.20 -24.80
C LEU A 61 -20.29 0.05 -25.62
N GLU A 62 -19.10 0.23 -26.18
CA GLU A 62 -18.36 -0.80 -26.91
C GLU A 62 -17.53 -1.71 -26.00
N GLY A 63 -17.51 -1.45 -24.68
CA GLY A 63 -16.87 -2.32 -23.70
C GLY A 63 -15.39 -2.00 -23.46
N VAL A 64 -15.01 -0.71 -23.47
CA VAL A 64 -13.63 -0.29 -23.16
C VAL A 64 -13.13 -0.72 -21.77
N VAL A 65 -14.02 -0.98 -20.81
CA VAL A 65 -13.65 -1.43 -19.45
C VAL A 65 -13.67 -2.96 -19.38
N LEU A 66 -12.49 -3.57 -19.49
CA LEU A 66 -12.33 -5.02 -19.66
C LEU A 66 -12.94 -5.87 -18.51
N PRO A 67 -12.77 -5.52 -17.22
CA PRO A 67 -13.27 -6.35 -16.12
C PRO A 67 -14.81 -6.38 -15.99
N TRP A 68 -15.52 -5.48 -16.67
CA TRP A 68 -16.98 -5.47 -16.65
C TRP A 68 -17.61 -6.52 -17.58
N GLY A 69 -16.80 -7.11 -18.47
CA GLY A 69 -17.28 -8.05 -19.48
C GLY A 69 -18.09 -7.37 -20.59
N GLU A 70 -18.80 -8.16 -21.39
CA GLU A 70 -19.60 -7.62 -22.50
C GLU A 70 -20.75 -6.73 -22.00
N PRO A 71 -20.93 -5.52 -22.58
CA PRO A 71 -22.05 -4.64 -22.26
C PRO A 71 -23.40 -5.32 -22.51
N LYS A 72 -24.27 -5.34 -21.50
CA LYS A 72 -25.62 -5.93 -21.54
C LYS A 72 -26.68 -4.94 -21.05
N GLY A 73 -27.94 -5.13 -21.46
CA GLY A 73 -29.08 -4.33 -21.00
C GLY A 73 -29.23 -2.98 -21.72
N TYR A 74 -29.76 -1.96 -21.01
CA TYR A 74 -30.13 -0.64 -21.57
C TYR A 74 -29.00 0.03 -22.38
N VAL A 75 -27.75 -0.22 -21.98
CA VAL A 75 -26.51 0.26 -22.61
C VAL A 75 -26.42 -0.10 -24.10
N ARG A 76 -26.93 -1.27 -24.51
CA ARG A 76 -26.96 -1.70 -25.92
C ARG A 76 -28.22 -1.22 -26.66
N HIS A 77 -29.30 -0.89 -25.96
CA HIS A 77 -30.60 -0.56 -26.56
C HIS A 77 -30.74 0.90 -27.01
N VAL A 78 -29.82 1.77 -26.60
CA VAL A 78 -29.85 3.22 -26.92
C VAL A 78 -29.09 3.54 -28.22
N VAL A 79 -28.40 2.56 -28.82
CA VAL A 79 -27.72 2.67 -30.12
C VAL A 79 -28.46 1.86 -31.17
#